data_AF-A0A8T9MTU8-F1
#
_entry.id   AF-A0A8T9MTU8-F1
#
_cell.length_a   1.000
_cell.length_b   1.000
_cell.length_c   1.000
_cell.angle_alpha   90.00
_cell.angle_beta   90.00
_cell.angle_gamma   90.00
#
_symmetry.space_group_name_H-M   'P 1'
#
loop_
_entity.id
_entity.type
_entity.pdbx_description
1 polymer ?
#
loop_
_entity_poly.entity_id
_entity_poly.type
_entity_poly.pdbx_seq_one_letter_code
_entity_poly.pdbx_strand_id
1 'polypeptide(L)'
;MNDTLTELTLALQAYADGTLSGQDLLARWANAPPSYLPVYYHLFHLVDDEDIRARDAAYRSRQTAQLHELIDALHRQAAPETLKTICFL
;
A
#
# COMPACT_ATOMS: atom_id res chain seq x y z
N MET A 1 -1.67 -19.66 0.53
CA MET A 1 -1.78 -18.23 0.20
C MET A 1 -1.31 -18.10 -1.24
N ASN A 2 -1.98 -17.31 -2.09
CA ASN A 2 -1.52 -17.12 -3.47
C ASN A 2 -0.13 -16.46 -3.42
N ASP A 3 0.89 -17.04 -4.06
CA ASP A 3 2.29 -16.59 -3.91
C ASP A 3 2.45 -15.10 -4.23
N THR A 4 1.71 -14.61 -5.23
CA THR A 4 1.65 -13.19 -5.60
C THR A 4 1.13 -12.29 -4.47
N LEU A 5 0.10 -12.71 -3.74
CA LEU A 5 -0.47 -11.89 -2.65
C LEU A 5 0.52 -11.78 -1.48
N THR A 6 1.24 -12.86 -1.21
CA THR A 6 2.32 -12.89 -0.22
C THR A 6 3.41 -11.87 -0.58
N GLU A 7 3.88 -11.88 -1.83
CA GLU A 7 4.91 -10.95 -2.30
C GLU A 7 4.45 -9.48 -2.23
N LEU A 8 3.21 -9.19 -2.64
CA LEU A 8 2.65 -7.84 -2.57
C LEU A 8 2.52 -7.33 -1.13
N THR A 9 2.12 -8.21 -0.21
CA THR A 9 2.03 -7.90 1.22
C THR A 9 3.41 -7.65 1.83
N LEU A 10 4.40 -8.49 1.50
CA LEU A 10 5.79 -8.30 1.93
C LEU A 10 6.39 -6.99 1.40
N ALA A 11 6.04 -6.60 0.17
CA ALA A 11 6.47 -5.33 -0.39
C ALA A 11 5.90 -4.13 0.39
N LEU A 12 4.62 -4.18 0.78
CA LEU A 12 4.02 -3.13 1.61
C LEU A 12 4.66 -3.07 3.00
N GLN A 13 4.94 -4.22 3.62
CA GLN A 13 5.61 -4.26 4.92
C GLN A 13 7.02 -3.66 4.83
N ALA A 14 7.79 -4.04 3.82
CA ALA A 14 9.14 -3.50 3.60
C ALA A 14 9.12 -1.99 3.36
N TYR A 15 8.09 -1.48 2.66
CA TYR A 15 7.87 -0.05 2.47
C TYR A 15 7.52 0.66 3.79
N ALA A 16 6.60 0.11 4.57
CA ALA A 16 6.21 0.63 5.88
C ALA A 16 7.41 0.71 6.85
N ASP A 17 8.30 -0.28 6.78
CA ASP A 17 9.52 -0.36 7.59
C ASP A 17 10.67 0.52 7.06
N GLY A 18 10.49 1.19 5.91
CA GLY A 18 11.50 2.05 5.28
C GLY A 18 12.66 1.31 4.62
N THR A 19 12.51 0.00 4.38
CA THR A 19 13.52 -0.86 3.73
C THR A 19 13.31 -1.03 2.22
N LEU A 20 12.16 -0.57 1.71
CA LEU A 20 11.81 -0.51 0.29
C LEU A 20 11.43 0.93 -0.07
N SER A 21 11.90 1.41 -1.23
CA SER A 21 11.47 2.73 -1.71
C SER A 21 10.03 2.70 -2.24
N GLY A 22 9.37 3.85 -2.29
CA GLY A 22 8.04 3.96 -2.90
C GLY A 22 8.02 3.55 -4.37
N GLN A 23 9.07 3.89 -5.13
CA GLN A 23 9.18 3.49 -6.54
C GLN A 23 9.32 1.97 -6.71
N ASP A 24 10.11 1.31 -5.86
CA ASP A 24 10.24 -0.15 -5.89
C ASP A 24 8.93 -0.84 -5.45
N LEU A 25 8.18 -0.25 -4.52
CA LEU A 25 6.85 -0.71 -4.15
C LEU A 25 5.91 -0.69 -5.36
N LEU A 26 5.84 0.44 -6.08
CA LEU A 26 5.00 0.58 -7.27
C LEU A 26 5.40 -0.40 -8.37
N ALA A 27 6.70 -0.62 -8.60
CA ALA A 27 7.18 -1.58 -9.59
C ALA A 27 6.71 -3.01 -9.30
N ARG A 28 6.67 -3.42 -8.03
CA ARG A 28 6.13 -4.73 -7.62
C ARG A 28 4.62 -4.80 -7.81
N TRP A 29 3.91 -3.75 -7.42
CA TRP A 29 2.46 -3.67 -7.52
C TRP A 29 1.93 -3.47 -8.94
N ALA A 30 2.75 -3.00 -9.87
CA ALA A 30 2.38 -2.84 -11.29
C ALA A 30 1.98 -4.17 -11.96
N ASN A 31 2.46 -5.31 -11.42
CA ASN A 31 2.14 -6.65 -11.91
C ASN A 31 1.04 -7.34 -11.08
N ALA A 32 0.37 -6.62 -10.16
CA ALA A 32 -0.71 -7.18 -9.37
C ALA A 32 -1.89 -7.62 -10.27
N PRO A 33 -2.68 -8.61 -9.84
CA PRO A 33 -3.86 -9.03 -10.61
C PRO A 33 -4.81 -7.85 -10.85
N PRO A 34 -5.55 -7.81 -11.97
CA PRO A 34 -6.40 -6.66 -12.33
C PRO A 34 -7.39 -6.21 -11.25
N SER A 35 -7.84 -7.13 -10.39
CA SER A 35 -8.73 -6.82 -9.26
C SER A 35 -8.11 -5.89 -8.20
N TYR A 36 -6.78 -5.78 -8.17
CA TYR A 36 -6.02 -4.92 -7.25
C TYR A 36 -5.61 -3.58 -7.87
N LEU A 37 -5.97 -3.31 -9.12
CA LEU A 37 -5.66 -2.04 -9.78
C LEU A 37 -6.11 -0.80 -8.98
N PRO A 38 -7.29 -0.77 -8.32
CA PRO A 38 -7.65 0.36 -7.46
C PRO A 38 -6.68 0.58 -6.30
N VAL A 39 -6.18 -0.51 -5.70
CA VAL A 39 -5.18 -0.44 -4.63
C VAL A 39 -3.86 0.12 -5.16
N TYR A 40 -3.43 -0.31 -6.36
CA TYR A 40 -2.26 0.27 -7.02
C TYR A 40 -2.38 1.79 -7.19
N TYR A 41 -3.54 2.30 -7.63
CA TYR A 41 -3.77 3.73 -7.74
C TYR A 41 -3.68 4.46 -6.40
N HIS A 42 -4.18 3.87 -5.32
CA HIS A 42 -4.05 4.44 -3.98
C HIS A 42 -2.58 4.47 -3.53
N LEU A 43 -1.81 3.41 -3.79
CA LEU A 43 -0.38 3.37 -3.49
C LEU A 43 0.42 4.39 -4.31
N PHE A 44 0.02 4.66 -5.55
CA PHE A 44 0.63 5.71 -6.36
C PHE A 44 0.54 7.07 -5.66
N HIS A 45 -0.63 7.45 -5.14
CA HIS A 45 -0.79 8.69 -4.39
C HIS A 45 -0.02 8.70 -3.07
N LEU A 46 -0.03 7.58 -2.33
CA LEU A 46 0.79 7.44 -1.12
C LEU A 46 2.28 7.75 -1.37
N VAL A 47 2.81 7.28 -2.50
CA VAL A 47 4.20 7.50 -2.90
C VAL A 47 4.42 8.92 -3.44
N ASP A 48 3.49 9.44 -4.24
CA ASP A 48 3.56 10.80 -4.80
C ASP A 48 3.55 11.87 -3.68
N ASP A 49 2.81 11.62 -2.59
CA ASP A 49 2.70 12.52 -1.43
C ASP A 49 3.84 12.35 -0.39
N GLU A 50 4.94 11.66 -0.71
CA GLU A 50 6.07 11.45 0.22
C GLU A 50 6.68 12.75 0.75
N ASP A 51 6.80 13.77 -0.10
CA ASP A 51 7.35 15.07 0.27
C ASP A 51 6.40 15.88 1.18
N ILE A 52 5.09 15.76 0.95
CA ILE A 52 4.03 16.32 1.81
C ILE A 52 4.08 15.63 3.19
N ARG A 53 4.12 14.29 3.23
CA ARG A 53 4.24 13.52 4.48
C ARG A 53 5.50 13.79 5.28
N ALA A 54 6.59 14.12 4.60
CA ALA A 54 7.83 14.51 5.28
C ALA A 54 7.63 15.79 6.11
N ARG A 55 6.72 16.66 5.69
CA ARG A 55 6.47 18.00 6.27
C ARG A 55 5.24 18.07 7.16
N ASP A 56 4.24 17.21 6.94
CA ASP A 56 3.00 17.16 7.73
C ASP A 56 2.90 15.87 8.55
N ALA A 57 3.11 16.01 9.86
CA ALA A 57 3.07 14.88 10.80
C ALA A 57 1.67 14.28 10.98
N ALA A 58 0.61 15.07 10.89
CA ALA A 58 -0.76 14.59 11.02
C ALA A 58 -1.16 13.78 9.79
N TYR A 59 -0.81 14.29 8.61
CA TYR A 59 -1.02 13.61 7.34
C TYR A 59 -0.24 12.29 7.27
N ARG A 60 1.04 12.31 7.64
CA ARG A 60 1.86 11.09 7.75
C ARG A 60 1.25 10.06 8.69
N SER A 61 0.75 10.48 9.85
CA SER A 61 0.14 9.56 10.82
C SER A 61 -1.12 8.88 10.24
N ARG A 62 -1.96 9.64 9.52
CA ARG A 62 -3.16 9.11 8.85
C ARG A 62 -2.79 8.08 7.78
N GLN A 63 -1.89 8.42 6.86
CA GLN A 63 -1.47 7.52 5.79
C GLN A 63 -0.76 6.27 6.32
N THR A 64 0.00 6.38 7.41
CA THR A 64 0.61 5.23 8.09
C THR A 64 -0.45 4.28 8.66
N ALA A 65 -1.51 4.82 9.28
CA ALA A 65 -2.61 4.01 9.79
C ALA A 65 -3.37 3.28 8.67
N GLN A 66 -3.67 3.98 7.57
CA GLN A 66 -4.29 3.38 6.37
C GLN A 66 -3.40 2.29 5.75
N LEU A 67 -2.07 2.47 5.78
CA LEU A 67 -1.12 1.49 5.24
C LEU A 67 -1.14 0.20 6.07
N HIS A 68 -1.12 0.33 7.40
CA HIS A 68 -1.25 -0.83 8.29
C HIS A 68 -2.61 -1.52 8.14
N GLU A 69 -3.70 -0.75 7.98
CA GLU A 69 -5.03 -1.31 7.71
C GLU A 69 -5.05 -2.15 6.42
N LEU A 70 -4.41 -1.65 5.35
CA LEU A 70 -4.27 -2.39 4.09
C LEU A 70 -3.50 -3.70 4.26
N ILE A 71 -2.36 -3.65 4.95
CA ILE A 71 -1.52 -4.82 5.23
C ILE A 71 -2.30 -5.86 6.04
N ASP A 72 -3.01 -5.44 7.08
CA ASP A 72 -3.84 -6.32 7.91
C ASP A 72 -4.99 -6.96 7.12
N ALA A 73 -5.65 -6.18 6.25
CA ALA A 73 -6.70 -6.69 5.38
C ALA A 73 -6.18 -7.72 4.37
N LEU A 74 -4.98 -7.51 3.81
CA LEU A 74 -4.31 -8.47 2.94
C LEU A 74 -3.94 -9.76 3.69
N HIS A 75 -3.41 -9.68 4.92
CA HIS A 75 -3.13 -10.84 5.77
C HIS A 75 -4.39 -11.66 6.06
N ARG A 76 -5.54 -10.99 6.24
CA ARG A 76 -6.85 -11.62 6.43
C ARG A 76 -7.47 -12.15 5.14
N GLN A 77 -6.79 -12.00 3.99
CA GLN A 77 -7.29 -12.36 2.67
C GLN A 77 -8.63 -11.69 2.35
N ALA A 78 -8.78 -10.42 2.75
CA ALA A 78 -9.96 -9.63 2.44
C ALA A 78 -10.16 -9.56 0.92
N ALA A 79 -11.44 -9.51 0.50
CA ALA A 79 -11.77 -9.39 -0.90
C ALA A 79 -11.21 -8.07 -1.48
N PRO A 80 -10.82 -8.03 -2.77
CA PRO A 80 -10.35 -6.80 -3.41
C PRO A 80 -11.31 -5.61 -3.26
N GLU A 81 -12.62 -5.89 -3.22
CA GLU A 81 -13.68 -4.90 -2.98
C GLU A 81 -13.62 -4.22 -1.61
N THR A 82 -13.07 -4.90 -0.60
CA THR A 82 -12.79 -4.33 0.72
C THR A 82 -11.49 -3.55 0.69
N LEU A 83 -10.46 -4.05 0.01
CA LEU A 83 -9.16 -3.40 -0.04
C LEU A 83 -9.21 -2.03 -0.71
N LYS A 84 -10.03 -1.88 -1.76
CA LYS A 84 -10.21 -0.60 -2.47
C LYS A 84 -10.86 0.51 -1.62
N THR A 85 -11.43 0.20 -0.45
CA THR A 85 -11.99 1.24 0.44
C THR A 85 -10.90 1.88 1.31
N ILE A 86 -9.72 1.28 1.37
CA ILE A 86 -8.56 1.79 2.10
C ILE A 86 -7.81 2.73 1.15
N CYS A 87 -8.07 4.02 1.31
CA CYS A 87 -7.57 5.09 0.46
C CYS A 87 -6.67 6.02 1.26
N PHE A 88 -5.61 6.55 0.63
CA PHE A 88 -4.59 7.38 1.29
C PHE A 88 -4.84 8.90 1.18
N LEU A 89 -6.04 9.32 0.80
CA LEU A 89 -6.43 10.74 0.69
C LEU A 89 -6.68 11.40 2.07
#